data_AF-A0A2V1J1E9-F1
#
_entry.id   AF-A0A2V1J1E9-F1
#
_cell.length_a   1.000
_cell.length_b   1.000
_cell.length_c   1.000
_cell.angle_alpha   90.00
_cell.angle_beta   90.00
_cell.angle_gamma   90.00
#
_symmetry.space_group_name_H-M   'P 1'
#
loop_
_entity.id
_entity.type
_entity.pdbx_description
1 polymer ?
#
loop_
_entity_poly.entity_id
_entity_poly.type
_entity_poly.pdbx_seq_one_letter_code
_entity_poly.pdbx_strand_id
1 'polypeptide(L)'
;MKKLHNVIIRVAVVMIAFVAAPRMTAQDTYFQLPIVPDSLQGLQPRVDYLIEHYWDFCDFNKAFSNRERMGESFRSYLNLMPHASARQAHKCIAKLLKTLEKRPEDMTFLANTAEQHVHSDTSEIYSDELYLPFIRAVVDNKRVDKSIKARYEHQVRVLSASQVGMSAPVFDFTDRDGNRRTFAPDSAEVTLIYFFDTECSDCHLARTRLNANIPTSRYLDAGLVRVVAISAEEPDEEWREKVKNFPSTWTVGSAPDIDTVYDIKSTPSFYILDENSVIRMKNANIDTVLTIMSRL
;
A
#
# COMPACT_ATOMS: atom_id res chain seq x y z
N MET A 1 30.43 50.07 57.69
CA MET A 1 31.02 51.23 57.00
C MET A 1 30.62 51.14 55.52
N LYS A 2 29.48 51.71 55.12
CA LYS A 2 29.31 53.00 54.42
C LYS A 2 30.24 53.21 53.19
N LYS A 3 29.60 53.14 52.00
CA LYS A 3 29.83 53.88 50.74
C LYS A 3 31.15 53.56 50.01
N LEU A 4 31.25 53.55 48.67
CA LEU A 4 30.69 54.50 47.70
C LEU A 4 30.83 53.95 46.26
N HIS A 5 29.93 54.45 45.40
CA HIS A 5 29.82 54.38 43.94
C HIS A 5 31.09 54.09 43.10
N ASN A 6 30.90 53.37 41.99
CA ASN A 6 31.13 53.93 40.65
C ASN A 6 30.45 53.11 39.54
N VAL A 7 29.58 53.80 38.81
CA VAL A 7 28.95 53.37 37.55
C VAL A 7 29.93 53.69 36.43
N ILE A 8 30.37 52.67 35.67
CA ILE A 8 30.93 52.87 34.32
C ILE A 8 30.35 51.80 33.40
N ILE A 9 29.49 52.28 32.50
CA ILE A 9 28.92 51.59 31.34
C ILE A 9 30.07 51.20 30.39
N ARG A 10 30.20 49.91 30.05
CA ARG A 10 30.95 49.45 28.86
C ARG A 10 30.27 48.25 28.20
N VAL A 11 29.52 48.59 27.14
CA VAL A 11 29.31 47.88 25.86
C VAL A 11 29.40 46.35 25.91
N ALA A 12 28.22 45.71 25.83
CA ALA A 12 28.10 44.30 25.50
C ALA A 12 28.55 44.05 24.06
N VAL A 13 29.69 43.38 23.88
CA VAL A 13 30.02 42.70 22.63
C VAL A 13 29.31 41.35 22.67
N VAL A 14 28.14 41.27 22.03
CA VAL A 14 27.50 39.99 21.75
C VAL A 14 28.30 39.33 20.63
N MET A 15 29.26 38.49 21.02
CA MET A 15 29.80 37.46 20.14
C MET A 15 28.66 36.49 19.83
N ILE A 16 28.03 36.66 18.67
CA ILE A 16 27.17 35.63 18.08
C ILE A 16 28.12 34.47 17.75
N ALA A 17 28.22 33.51 18.68
CA ALA A 17 28.75 32.21 18.37
C ALA A 17 27.86 31.64 17.26
N PHE A 18 28.43 31.45 16.07
CA PHE A 18 27.86 30.56 15.07
C PHE A 18 27.71 29.21 15.74
N VAL A 19 26.50 28.90 16.20
CA VAL A 19 26.12 27.54 16.57
C VAL A 19 26.21 26.77 15.26
N ALA A 20 27.30 26.03 15.09
CA ALA A 20 27.39 25.03 14.04
C ALA A 20 26.14 24.15 14.20
N ALA A 21 25.25 24.19 13.20
CA ALA A 21 24.16 23.24 13.13
C ALA A 21 24.77 21.84 13.31
N PRO A 22 24.16 20.97 14.15
CA PRO A 22 24.68 19.63 14.31
C PRO A 22 24.79 19.02 12.93
N ARG A 23 26.01 18.60 12.56
CA ARG A 23 26.21 17.71 11.42
C ARG A 23 25.25 16.56 11.64
N MET A 24 24.23 16.42 10.77
CA MET A 24 23.53 15.16 10.62
C MET A 24 24.63 14.11 10.47
N THR A 25 24.73 13.21 11.44
CA THR A 25 25.65 12.08 11.37
C THR A 25 25.42 11.40 10.03
N ALA A 26 26.47 11.32 9.20
CA ALA A 26 26.41 10.60 7.94
C ALA A 26 25.84 9.21 8.24
N GLN A 27 24.64 8.94 7.73
CA GLN A 27 24.02 7.63 7.79
C GLN A 27 25.03 6.66 7.14
N ASP A 28 25.35 5.53 7.80
CA ASP A 28 26.31 4.53 7.29
C ASP A 28 25.71 3.79 6.09
N THR A 29 25.63 4.48 4.96
CA THR A 29 25.09 3.97 3.69
C THR A 29 26.00 2.85 3.17
N TYR A 30 25.40 1.78 2.66
CA TYR A 30 26.16 0.61 2.21
C TYR A 30 27.12 0.90 1.04
N PHE A 31 26.78 1.89 0.22
CA PHE A 31 27.61 2.48 -0.84
C PHE A 31 27.32 3.97 -0.91
N GLN A 32 28.16 4.72 -1.62
CA GLN A 32 27.99 6.16 -1.79
C GLN A 32 26.67 6.48 -2.52
N LEU A 33 25.85 7.36 -1.95
CA LEU A 33 24.66 7.88 -2.62
C LEU A 33 25.01 9.05 -3.56
N PRO A 34 24.23 9.28 -4.63
CA PRO A 34 24.49 10.38 -5.55
C PRO A 34 24.29 11.74 -4.87
N ILE A 35 25.11 12.71 -5.25
CA ILE A 35 24.94 14.10 -4.82
C ILE A 35 23.88 14.74 -5.72
N VAL A 36 22.76 15.16 -5.12
CA VAL A 36 21.67 15.84 -5.85
C VAL A 36 22.11 17.28 -6.18
N PRO A 37 22.10 17.71 -7.45
CA PRO A 37 22.48 19.07 -7.83
C PRO A 37 21.63 20.15 -7.15
N ASP A 38 22.28 21.22 -6.67
CA ASP A 38 21.59 22.37 -6.05
C ASP A 38 20.68 23.12 -7.01
N SER A 39 20.86 22.95 -8.32
CA SER A 39 19.96 23.50 -9.35
C SER A 39 18.57 22.85 -9.35
N LEU A 40 18.42 21.64 -8.80
CA LEU A 40 17.12 20.97 -8.70
C LEU A 40 16.34 21.49 -7.49
N GLN A 41 15.24 22.18 -7.78
CA GLN A 41 14.34 22.78 -6.80
C GLN A 41 13.09 21.91 -6.59
N GLY A 42 12.59 21.88 -5.35
CA GLY A 42 11.41 21.09 -4.98
C GLY A 42 11.72 19.62 -4.69
N LEU A 43 10.81 18.96 -3.96
CA LEU A 43 11.00 17.58 -3.51
C LEU A 43 11.04 16.59 -4.70
N GLN A 44 10.03 16.62 -5.56
CA GLN A 44 9.87 15.62 -6.62
C GLN A 44 11.04 15.60 -7.63
N PRO A 45 11.52 16.72 -8.21
CA PRO A 45 12.67 16.68 -9.12
C PRO A 45 13.97 16.18 -8.47
N ARG A 46 14.16 16.47 -7.17
CA ARG A 46 15.32 16.02 -6.40
C ARG A 46 15.25 14.52 -6.13
N VAL A 47 14.07 14.00 -5.80
CA VAL A 47 13.84 12.56 -5.60
C VAL A 47 13.94 11.81 -6.93
N ASP A 48 13.37 12.34 -8.02
CA ASP A 48 13.48 11.74 -9.36
C ASP A 48 14.95 11.53 -9.76
N TYR A 49 15.80 12.53 -9.51
CA TYR A 49 17.25 12.41 -9.69
C TYR A 49 17.87 11.38 -8.76
N LEU A 50 17.53 11.41 -7.46
CA LEU A 50 18.07 10.50 -6.46
C LEU A 50 17.78 9.04 -6.81
N ILE A 51 16.55 8.69 -7.20
CA ILE A 51 16.20 7.31 -7.57
C ILE A 51 16.81 6.87 -8.91
N GLU A 52 17.03 7.80 -9.85
CA GLU A 52 17.67 7.50 -11.13
C GLU A 52 19.14 7.08 -10.99
N HIS A 53 19.82 7.74 -10.06
CA HIS A 53 21.25 7.60 -9.79
C HIS A 53 21.55 6.80 -8.52
N TYR A 54 20.52 6.27 -7.83
CA TYR A 54 20.64 5.62 -6.52
C TYR A 54 21.66 4.49 -6.55
N TRP A 55 21.65 3.69 -7.62
CA TRP A 55 22.46 2.49 -7.75
C TRP A 55 23.79 2.72 -8.50
N ASP A 56 24.14 3.95 -8.87
CA ASP A 56 25.29 4.24 -9.74
C ASP A 56 26.64 3.86 -9.10
N PHE A 57 26.75 3.91 -7.78
CA PHE A 57 27.96 3.52 -7.03
C PHE A 57 27.86 2.11 -6.42
N CYS A 58 26.79 1.36 -6.70
CA CYS A 58 26.60 0.01 -6.21
C CYS A 58 27.37 -0.99 -7.10
N ASP A 59 28.40 -1.64 -6.56
CA ASP A 59 29.04 -2.79 -7.22
C ASP A 59 28.15 -4.03 -7.04
N PHE A 60 27.22 -4.24 -7.98
CA PHE A 60 26.30 -5.38 -7.96
C PHE A 60 27.02 -6.74 -7.90
N ASN A 61 28.30 -6.85 -8.29
CA ASN A 61 29.04 -8.11 -8.15
C ASN A 61 29.33 -8.48 -6.70
N LYS A 62 29.36 -7.50 -5.80
CA LYS A 62 29.65 -7.71 -4.37
C LYS A 62 28.48 -7.34 -3.46
N ALA A 63 27.55 -6.50 -3.92
CA ALA A 63 26.47 -5.96 -3.10
C ALA A 63 25.65 -7.05 -2.37
N PHE A 64 25.38 -8.17 -3.01
CA PHE A 64 24.58 -9.25 -2.41
C PHE A 64 25.38 -10.18 -1.48
N SER A 65 26.70 -9.98 -1.31
CA SER A 65 27.48 -10.72 -0.30
C SER A 65 27.12 -10.30 1.12
N ASN A 66 26.53 -9.13 1.31
CA ASN A 66 25.90 -8.70 2.56
C ASN A 66 24.42 -8.39 2.30
N ARG A 67 23.57 -9.43 2.37
CA ARG A 67 22.13 -9.31 2.10
C ARG A 67 21.42 -8.37 3.07
N GLU A 68 21.87 -8.27 4.32
CA GLU A 68 21.28 -7.37 5.31
C GLU A 68 21.41 -5.90 4.87
N ARG A 69 22.65 -5.44 4.63
CA ARG A 69 22.91 -4.06 4.18
C ARG A 69 22.32 -3.77 2.79
N MET A 70 22.30 -4.76 1.90
CA MET A 70 21.65 -4.63 0.60
C MET A 70 20.13 -4.46 0.75
N GLY A 71 19.50 -5.23 1.64
CA GLY A 71 18.08 -5.13 1.96
C GLY A 71 17.73 -3.76 2.55
N GLU A 72 18.52 -3.25 3.50
CA GLU A 72 18.34 -1.89 4.05
C GLU A 72 18.45 -0.80 2.99
N SER A 73 19.43 -0.92 2.10
CA SER A 73 19.63 0.01 0.99
C SER A 73 18.46 -0.03 0.01
N PHE A 74 17.91 -1.23 -0.25
CA PHE A 74 16.75 -1.39 -1.12
C PHE A 74 15.45 -0.88 -0.47
N ARG A 75 15.24 -1.10 0.83
CA ARG A 75 14.11 -0.49 1.56
C ARG A 75 14.17 1.04 1.53
N SER A 76 15.36 1.61 1.72
CA SER A 76 15.59 3.05 1.60
C SER A 76 15.26 3.55 0.19
N TYR A 77 15.61 2.79 -0.85
CA TYR A 77 15.22 3.09 -2.23
C TYR A 77 13.71 3.07 -2.45
N LEU A 78 13.01 2.06 -1.91
CA LEU A 78 11.54 1.98 -1.99
C LEU A 78 10.85 3.14 -1.26
N ASN A 79 11.38 3.57 -0.10
CA ASN A 79 10.85 4.71 0.66
C ASN A 79 10.92 6.05 -0.08
N LEU A 80 11.81 6.17 -1.07
CA LEU A 80 11.89 7.37 -1.90
C LEU A 80 10.79 7.41 -2.97
N MET A 81 10.28 6.25 -3.40
CA MET A 81 9.38 6.14 -4.55
C MET A 81 8.08 6.94 -4.42
N PRO A 82 7.40 7.00 -3.26
CA PRO A 82 6.19 7.81 -3.11
C PRO A 82 6.40 9.32 -3.33
N HIS A 83 7.65 9.79 -3.29
CA HIS A 83 8.00 11.18 -3.50
C HIS A 83 8.53 11.47 -4.91
N ALA A 84 8.68 10.44 -5.74
CA ALA A 84 9.06 10.54 -7.15
C ALA A 84 7.83 10.74 -8.05
N SER A 85 8.04 11.07 -9.32
CA SER A 85 7.00 10.91 -10.34
C SER A 85 6.80 9.41 -10.64
N ALA A 86 5.54 8.98 -10.82
CA ALA A 86 5.22 7.58 -11.12
C ALA A 86 5.97 7.07 -12.36
N ARG A 87 6.13 7.92 -13.38
CA ARG A 87 6.93 7.62 -14.58
C ARG A 87 8.38 7.30 -14.23
N GLN A 88 9.00 8.08 -13.34
CA GLN A 88 10.38 7.88 -12.96
C GLN A 88 10.55 6.64 -12.06
N ALA A 89 9.64 6.42 -11.11
CA ALA A 89 9.61 5.21 -10.29
C ALA A 89 9.58 3.94 -11.16
N HIS A 90 8.65 3.86 -12.12
CA HIS A 90 8.56 2.76 -13.07
C HIS A 90 9.84 2.56 -13.89
N LYS A 91 10.39 3.65 -14.45
CA LYS A 91 11.63 3.62 -15.23
C LYS A 91 12.80 3.06 -14.41
N CYS A 92 12.97 3.53 -13.18
CA CYS A 92 14.10 3.15 -12.33
C CYS A 92 13.97 1.72 -11.80
N ILE A 93 12.75 1.26 -11.47
CA ILE A 93 12.48 -0.15 -11.14
C ILE A 93 12.81 -1.05 -12.34
N ALA A 94 12.35 -0.70 -13.55
CA ALA A 94 12.65 -1.46 -14.76
C ALA A 94 14.16 -1.52 -15.04
N LYS A 95 14.89 -0.40 -14.86
CA LYS A 95 16.36 -0.35 -14.97
C LYS A 95 17.04 -1.29 -13.99
N LEU A 96 16.63 -1.28 -12.70
CA LEU A 96 17.19 -2.17 -11.68
C LEU A 96 16.93 -3.65 -12.01
N LEU A 97 15.70 -4.01 -12.37
CA LEU A 97 15.35 -5.37 -12.75
C LEU A 97 16.15 -5.85 -13.98
N LYS A 98 16.37 -4.97 -14.96
CA LYS A 98 17.20 -5.28 -16.13
C LYS A 98 18.65 -5.57 -15.74
N THR A 99 19.22 -4.82 -14.79
CA THR A 99 20.56 -5.07 -14.25
C THR A 99 20.68 -6.45 -13.60
N LEU A 100 19.60 -6.94 -12.97
CA LEU A 100 19.56 -8.22 -12.25
C LEU A 100 19.06 -9.41 -13.08
N GLU A 101 18.70 -9.23 -14.36
CA GLU A 101 18.06 -10.25 -15.20
C GLU A 101 18.82 -11.59 -15.24
N LYS A 102 20.15 -11.56 -15.17
CA LYS A 102 21.02 -12.75 -15.18
C LYS A 102 21.34 -13.30 -13.78
N ARG A 103 20.74 -12.74 -12.72
CA ARG A 103 21.04 -12.99 -11.30
C ARG A 103 19.75 -13.41 -10.57
N PRO A 104 19.24 -14.64 -10.80
CA PRO A 104 17.92 -15.06 -10.32
C PRO A 104 17.80 -15.06 -8.80
N GLU A 105 18.85 -15.43 -8.06
CA GLU A 105 18.84 -15.40 -6.59
C GLU A 105 18.75 -13.98 -6.03
N ASP A 106 19.53 -13.05 -6.60
CA ASP A 106 19.54 -11.64 -6.20
C ASP A 106 18.19 -10.96 -6.49
N MET A 107 17.61 -11.26 -7.65
CA MET A 107 16.27 -10.79 -8.03
C MET A 107 15.17 -11.36 -7.12
N THR A 108 15.26 -12.65 -6.76
CA THR A 108 14.33 -13.28 -5.82
C THR A 108 14.46 -12.67 -4.42
N PHE A 109 15.69 -12.38 -3.98
CA PHE A 109 15.95 -11.69 -2.72
C PHE A 109 15.31 -10.29 -2.69
N LEU A 110 15.43 -9.50 -3.77
CA LEU A 110 14.77 -8.19 -3.84
C LEU A 110 13.25 -8.31 -3.90
N ALA A 111 12.69 -9.31 -4.60
CA ALA A 111 11.25 -9.54 -4.60
C ALA A 111 10.71 -9.85 -3.20
N ASN A 112 11.41 -10.70 -2.44
CA ASN A 112 11.06 -10.99 -1.04
C ASN A 112 11.22 -9.75 -0.14
N THR A 113 12.22 -8.92 -0.39
CA THR A 113 12.42 -7.69 0.38
C THR A 113 11.35 -6.64 0.04
N ALA A 114 10.92 -6.56 -1.22
CA ALA A 114 9.80 -5.74 -1.64
C ALA A 114 8.49 -6.23 -1.00
N GLU A 115 8.25 -7.54 -0.98
CA GLU A 115 7.08 -8.14 -0.31
C GLU A 115 7.01 -7.73 1.16
N GLN A 116 8.12 -7.88 1.89
CA GLN A 116 8.19 -7.53 3.31
C GLN A 116 8.05 -6.03 3.59
N HIS A 117 8.40 -5.17 2.63
CA HIS A 117 8.46 -3.73 2.83
C HIS A 117 7.23 -2.98 2.33
N VAL A 118 6.63 -3.45 1.22
CA VAL A 118 5.52 -2.74 0.56
C VAL A 118 4.24 -3.54 0.36
N HIS A 119 4.15 -4.75 0.91
CA HIS A 119 3.02 -5.65 0.64
C HIS A 119 2.56 -6.52 1.82
N SER A 120 3.45 -6.86 2.75
CA SER A 120 3.14 -7.65 3.94
C SER A 120 2.16 -6.95 4.87
N ASP A 121 1.52 -7.73 5.74
CA ASP A 121 0.71 -7.26 6.87
C ASP A 121 1.40 -6.22 7.79
N THR A 122 2.72 -6.24 7.82
CA THR A 122 3.61 -5.38 8.61
C THR A 122 4.20 -4.21 7.84
N SER A 123 3.86 -4.06 6.55
CA SER A 123 4.39 -3.00 5.69
C SER A 123 3.85 -1.62 6.09
N GLU A 124 4.74 -0.64 6.22
CA GLU A 124 4.35 0.76 6.48
C GLU A 124 3.78 1.45 5.23
N ILE A 125 4.21 1.00 4.04
CA ILE A 125 3.82 1.59 2.75
C ILE A 125 3.24 0.50 1.87
N TYR A 126 1.92 0.41 1.73
CA TYR A 126 1.31 -0.54 0.80
C TYR A 126 1.35 -0.02 -0.63
N SER A 127 2.00 -0.75 -1.54
CA SER A 127 2.01 -0.39 -2.96
C SER A 127 2.20 -1.60 -3.89
N ASP A 128 1.09 -2.02 -4.52
CA ASP A 128 1.14 -3.02 -5.59
C ASP A 128 1.97 -2.54 -6.78
N GLU A 129 1.95 -1.23 -7.07
CA GLU A 129 2.71 -0.62 -8.17
C GLU A 129 4.23 -0.76 -7.97
N LEU A 130 4.70 -0.65 -6.72
CA LEU A 130 6.10 -0.89 -6.38
C LEU A 130 6.43 -2.38 -6.29
N TYR A 131 5.49 -3.20 -5.84
CA TYR A 131 5.72 -4.62 -5.60
C TYR A 131 5.66 -5.50 -6.86
N LEU A 132 4.60 -5.34 -7.64
CA LEU A 132 4.24 -6.19 -8.78
C LEU A 132 5.36 -6.34 -9.83
N PRO A 133 6.16 -5.30 -10.17
CA PRO A 133 7.28 -5.45 -11.09
C PRO A 133 8.32 -6.47 -10.63
N PHE A 134 8.61 -6.56 -9.32
CA PHE A 134 9.63 -7.46 -8.81
C PHE A 134 9.17 -8.92 -8.87
N ILE A 135 7.94 -9.21 -8.46
CA ILE A 135 7.41 -10.57 -8.52
C ILE A 135 7.16 -11.05 -9.95
N ARG A 136 6.73 -10.15 -10.86
CA ARG A 136 6.65 -10.47 -12.30
C ARG A 136 8.02 -10.85 -12.86
N ALA A 137 9.07 -10.10 -12.52
CA ALA A 137 10.42 -10.42 -12.96
C ALA A 137 10.88 -11.81 -12.48
N VAL A 138 10.51 -12.21 -11.25
CA VAL A 138 10.78 -13.56 -10.73
C VAL A 138 10.01 -14.64 -11.51
N VAL A 139 8.70 -14.44 -11.71
CA VAL A 139 7.83 -15.39 -12.45
C VAL A 139 8.31 -15.57 -13.89
N ASP A 140 8.66 -14.48 -14.57
CA ASP A 140 9.05 -14.50 -15.98
C ASP A 140 10.48 -15.03 -16.21
N ASN A 141 11.33 -15.05 -15.18
CA ASN A 141 12.72 -15.47 -15.32
C ASN A 141 12.86 -16.99 -15.40
N LYS A 142 13.26 -17.51 -16.56
CA LYS A 142 13.41 -18.96 -16.82
C LYS A 142 14.45 -19.66 -15.93
N ARG A 143 15.33 -18.91 -15.24
CA ARG A 143 16.38 -19.45 -14.36
C ARG A 143 15.96 -19.56 -12.89
N VAL A 144 14.79 -19.04 -12.53
CA VAL A 144 14.21 -19.21 -11.19
C VAL A 144 13.50 -20.56 -11.10
N ASP A 145 13.67 -21.26 -9.98
CA ASP A 145 13.03 -22.54 -9.73
C ASP A 145 11.49 -22.46 -9.70
N LYS A 146 10.81 -23.50 -10.16
CA LYS A 146 9.34 -23.54 -10.23
C LYS A 146 8.67 -23.42 -8.86
N SER A 147 9.26 -23.96 -7.80
CA SER A 147 8.71 -23.88 -6.44
C SER A 147 8.67 -22.44 -5.93
N ILE A 148 9.72 -21.65 -6.23
CA ILE A 148 9.79 -20.22 -5.89
C ILE A 148 8.73 -19.45 -6.68
N LYS A 149 8.56 -19.77 -7.96
CA LYS A 149 7.58 -19.09 -8.83
C LYS A 149 6.13 -19.34 -8.39
N ALA A 150 5.79 -20.55 -7.98
CA ALA A 150 4.42 -20.95 -7.67
C ALA A 150 3.74 -19.98 -6.68
N ARG A 151 4.47 -19.52 -5.66
CA ARG A 151 3.98 -18.51 -4.70
C ARG A 151 3.68 -17.17 -5.38
N TYR A 152 4.59 -16.68 -6.21
CA TYR A 152 4.45 -15.39 -6.87
C TYR A 152 3.46 -15.40 -8.04
N GLU A 153 3.24 -16.53 -8.70
CA GLU A 153 2.26 -16.65 -9.79
C GLU A 153 0.84 -16.35 -9.34
N HIS A 154 0.47 -16.82 -8.14
CA HIS A 154 -0.82 -16.49 -7.54
C HIS A 154 -0.94 -14.99 -7.26
N GLN A 155 0.05 -14.41 -6.58
CA GLN A 155 0.04 -12.98 -6.27
C GLN A 155 0.02 -12.12 -7.55
N VAL A 156 0.81 -12.47 -8.57
CA VAL A 156 0.79 -11.76 -9.87
C VAL A 156 -0.61 -11.79 -10.47
N ARG A 157 -1.33 -12.93 -10.46
CA ARG A 157 -2.70 -12.99 -10.99
C ARG A 157 -3.64 -12.05 -10.23
N VAL A 158 -3.70 -12.17 -8.90
CA VAL A 158 -4.63 -11.41 -8.07
C VAL A 158 -4.34 -9.91 -8.16
N LEU A 159 -3.07 -9.52 -7.99
CA LEU A 159 -2.69 -8.11 -8.00
C LEU A 159 -2.88 -7.50 -9.38
N SER A 160 -2.56 -8.21 -10.47
CA SER A 160 -2.75 -7.67 -11.83
C SER A 160 -4.23 -7.43 -12.16
N ALA A 161 -5.16 -8.11 -11.49
CA ALA A 161 -6.59 -7.97 -11.72
C ALA A 161 -7.27 -6.95 -10.78
N SER A 162 -6.65 -6.60 -9.65
CA SER A 162 -7.30 -5.83 -8.57
C SER A 162 -6.56 -4.55 -8.16
N GLN A 163 -5.76 -3.96 -9.07
CA GLN A 163 -5.07 -2.68 -8.81
C GLN A 163 -6.05 -1.49 -8.80
N VAL A 164 -5.70 -0.45 -8.05
CA VAL A 164 -6.36 0.87 -8.19
C VAL A 164 -6.27 1.34 -9.64
N GLY A 165 -7.39 1.81 -10.18
CA GLY A 165 -7.54 2.21 -11.59
C GLY A 165 -8.01 1.10 -12.53
N MET A 166 -8.07 -0.15 -12.08
CA MET A 166 -8.62 -1.27 -12.85
C MET A 166 -10.11 -1.44 -12.57
N SER A 167 -10.85 -2.02 -13.52
CA SER A 167 -12.21 -2.52 -13.29
C SER A 167 -12.18 -3.62 -12.23
N ALA A 168 -13.14 -3.62 -11.32
CA ALA A 168 -13.26 -4.63 -10.29
C ALA A 168 -13.48 -6.03 -10.90
N PRO A 169 -12.74 -7.07 -10.45
CA PRO A 169 -12.95 -8.43 -10.90
C PRO A 169 -14.36 -8.97 -10.62
N VAL A 170 -14.87 -9.76 -11.56
CA VAL A 170 -16.11 -10.55 -11.42
C VAL A 170 -15.86 -11.71 -10.46
N PHE A 171 -16.83 -12.04 -9.61
CA PHE A 171 -16.80 -13.23 -8.76
C PHE A 171 -18.21 -13.77 -8.50
N ASP A 172 -18.31 -15.07 -8.26
CA ASP A 172 -19.53 -15.73 -7.83
C ASP A 172 -19.61 -15.75 -6.30
N PHE A 173 -20.83 -15.66 -5.77
CA PHE A 173 -21.10 -15.80 -4.33
C PHE A 173 -22.46 -16.45 -4.10
N THR A 174 -22.67 -16.98 -2.89
CA THR A 174 -23.98 -17.44 -2.42
C THR A 174 -24.55 -16.39 -1.49
N ASP A 175 -25.75 -15.87 -1.78
CA ASP A 175 -26.39 -14.87 -0.91
C ASP A 175 -26.96 -15.50 0.38
N ARG A 176 -27.33 -14.65 1.34
CA ARG A 176 -27.86 -15.06 2.64
C ARG A 176 -29.15 -15.91 2.56
N ASP A 177 -29.84 -15.89 1.42
CA ASP A 177 -31.05 -16.67 1.16
C ASP A 177 -30.73 -18.02 0.45
N GLY A 178 -29.44 -18.31 0.22
CA GLY A 178 -28.96 -19.53 -0.42
C GLY A 178 -28.92 -19.51 -1.95
N ASN A 179 -29.16 -18.36 -2.58
CA ASN A 179 -29.13 -18.26 -4.04
C ASN A 179 -27.71 -17.99 -4.54
N ARG A 180 -27.33 -18.64 -5.64
CA ARG A 180 -26.07 -18.35 -6.34
C ARG A 180 -26.22 -17.05 -7.13
N ARG A 181 -25.27 -16.14 -6.95
CA ARG A 181 -25.23 -14.81 -7.57
C ARG A 181 -23.83 -14.57 -8.14
N THR A 182 -23.73 -13.58 -9.03
CA THR A 182 -22.46 -13.12 -9.58
C THR A 182 -22.38 -11.61 -9.36
N PHE A 183 -21.27 -11.15 -8.78
CA PHE A 183 -20.93 -9.74 -8.76
C PHE A 183 -20.34 -9.35 -10.12
N ALA A 184 -20.93 -8.35 -10.77
CA ALA A 184 -20.43 -7.78 -12.01
C ALA A 184 -20.10 -6.28 -11.84
N PRO A 185 -19.06 -5.79 -12.54
CA PRO A 185 -18.69 -4.38 -12.57
C PRO A 185 -19.55 -3.61 -13.59
N ASP A 186 -20.88 -3.62 -13.39
CA ASP A 186 -21.88 -3.05 -14.30
C ASP A 186 -22.77 -1.98 -13.65
N SER A 187 -22.39 -1.53 -12.46
CA SER A 187 -23.17 -0.58 -11.68
C SER A 187 -22.83 0.87 -12.03
N ALA A 188 -23.87 1.70 -12.11
CA ALA A 188 -23.77 3.16 -12.20
C ALA A 188 -23.70 3.84 -10.82
N GLU A 189 -23.47 3.06 -9.76
CA GLU A 189 -23.44 3.50 -8.37
C GLU A 189 -22.03 3.31 -7.81
N VAL A 190 -21.65 4.14 -6.83
CA VAL A 190 -20.45 3.90 -6.04
C VAL A 190 -20.64 2.60 -5.26
N THR A 191 -19.75 1.64 -5.44
CA THR A 191 -19.86 0.33 -4.80
C THR A 191 -18.84 0.19 -3.67
N LEU A 192 -19.33 -0.10 -2.47
CA LEU A 192 -18.52 -0.53 -1.35
C LEU A 192 -18.53 -2.05 -1.27
N ILE A 193 -17.41 -2.69 -1.63
CA ILE A 193 -17.24 -4.12 -1.33
C ILE A 193 -16.63 -4.22 0.07
N TYR A 194 -17.37 -4.83 0.98
CA TYR A 194 -16.99 -4.99 2.38
C TYR A 194 -16.60 -6.45 2.64
N PHE A 195 -15.30 -6.72 2.79
CA PHE A 195 -14.79 -8.02 3.15
C PHE A 195 -14.77 -8.19 4.67
N PHE A 196 -15.38 -9.27 5.17
CA PHE A 196 -15.56 -9.51 6.60
C PHE A 196 -15.46 -10.99 6.98
N ASP A 197 -15.27 -11.22 8.27
CA ASP A 197 -15.37 -12.52 8.93
C ASP A 197 -16.47 -12.42 10.01
N THR A 198 -17.33 -13.43 10.12
CA THR A 198 -18.48 -13.45 11.03
C THR A 198 -18.08 -13.45 12.51
N GLU A 199 -16.89 -13.92 12.87
CA GLU A 199 -16.39 -13.94 14.26
C GLU A 199 -15.51 -12.73 14.60
N CYS A 200 -15.24 -11.85 13.63
CA CYS A 200 -14.36 -10.70 13.84
C CYS A 200 -15.09 -9.53 14.53
N SER A 201 -14.67 -9.18 15.75
CA SER A 201 -15.21 -8.05 16.52
C SER A 201 -15.10 -6.72 15.77
N ASP A 202 -13.99 -6.51 15.07
CA ASP A 202 -13.74 -5.27 14.32
C ASP A 202 -14.64 -5.21 13.08
N CYS A 203 -14.98 -6.35 12.48
CA CYS A 203 -16.00 -6.44 11.44
C CYS A 203 -17.38 -6.05 11.97
N HIS A 204 -17.78 -6.54 13.15
CA HIS A 204 -19.06 -6.14 13.77
C HIS A 204 -19.11 -4.63 14.05
N LEU A 205 -18.01 -4.06 14.54
CA LEU A 205 -17.89 -2.62 14.78
C LEU A 205 -17.95 -1.83 13.46
N ALA A 206 -17.19 -2.23 12.45
CA ALA A 206 -17.17 -1.58 11.14
C ALA A 206 -18.56 -1.58 10.48
N ARG A 207 -19.26 -2.73 10.50
CA ARG A 207 -20.64 -2.87 10.04
C ARG A 207 -21.57 -1.90 10.77
N THR A 208 -21.50 -1.87 12.11
CA THR A 208 -22.37 -1.03 12.94
C THR A 208 -22.15 0.45 12.65
N ARG A 209 -20.88 0.88 12.56
CA ARG A 209 -20.50 2.26 12.27
C ARG A 209 -20.93 2.68 10.87
N LEU A 210 -20.76 1.81 9.87
CA LEU A 210 -21.18 2.09 8.50
C LEU A 210 -22.70 2.21 8.39
N ASN A 211 -23.45 1.31 9.01
CA ASN A 211 -24.91 1.32 9.02
C ASN A 211 -25.50 2.52 9.77
N ALA A 212 -24.84 2.98 10.84
CA ALA A 212 -25.26 4.15 11.60
C ALA A 212 -24.82 5.50 11.00
N ASN A 213 -24.04 5.49 9.90
CA ASN A 213 -23.56 6.72 9.28
C ASN A 213 -24.66 7.37 8.42
N ILE A 214 -25.17 8.51 8.88
CA ILE A 214 -26.27 9.24 8.23
C ILE A 214 -25.98 9.56 6.75
N PRO A 215 -24.80 10.09 6.35
CA PRO A 215 -24.46 10.25 4.94
C PRO A 215 -24.59 8.94 4.15
N THR A 216 -23.95 7.86 4.59
CA THR A 216 -24.04 6.55 3.92
C THR A 216 -25.49 6.09 3.74
N SER A 217 -26.31 6.15 4.80
CA SER A 217 -27.73 5.76 4.71
C SER A 217 -28.47 6.58 3.65
N ARG A 218 -28.24 7.90 3.58
CA ARG A 218 -28.86 8.76 2.57
C ARG A 218 -28.45 8.39 1.14
N TYR A 219 -27.19 8.02 0.90
CA TYR A 219 -26.73 7.62 -0.43
C TYR A 219 -27.26 6.23 -0.82
N LEU A 220 -27.37 5.31 0.14
CA LEU A 220 -28.01 4.00 -0.06
C LEU A 220 -29.50 4.18 -0.46
N ASP A 221 -30.24 5.00 0.29
CA ASP A 221 -31.66 5.27 0.02
C ASP A 221 -31.88 5.98 -1.32
N ALA A 222 -30.92 6.80 -1.75
CA ALA A 222 -30.95 7.49 -3.03
C ALA A 222 -30.48 6.63 -4.22
N GLY A 223 -29.98 5.40 -3.98
CA GLY A 223 -29.39 4.55 -5.04
C GLY A 223 -28.11 5.14 -5.64
N LEU A 224 -27.37 5.94 -4.88
CA LEU A 224 -26.07 6.50 -5.30
C LEU A 224 -24.89 5.64 -4.84
N VAL A 225 -25.10 4.88 -3.77
CA VAL A 225 -24.14 3.93 -3.21
C VAL A 225 -24.84 2.58 -3.04
N ARG A 226 -24.10 1.49 -3.25
CA ARG A 226 -24.48 0.15 -2.78
C ARG A 226 -23.38 -0.48 -1.93
N VAL A 227 -23.78 -1.36 -1.02
CA VAL A 227 -22.87 -2.17 -0.20
C VAL A 227 -23.02 -3.64 -0.57
N VAL A 228 -21.88 -4.27 -0.89
CA VAL A 228 -21.74 -5.70 -1.16
C VAL A 228 -20.81 -6.29 -0.11
N ALA A 229 -21.37 -6.90 0.93
CA ALA A 229 -20.63 -7.51 2.02
C ALA A 229 -20.34 -8.99 1.73
N ILE A 230 -19.07 -9.36 1.67
CA ILE A 230 -18.61 -10.70 1.29
C ILE A 230 -17.71 -11.30 2.37
N SER A 231 -17.96 -12.54 2.76
CA SER A 231 -17.07 -13.33 3.61
C SER A 231 -16.44 -14.49 2.82
N ALA A 232 -15.24 -14.90 3.23
CA ALA A 232 -14.56 -16.09 2.69
C ALA A 232 -14.98 -17.40 3.40
N GLU A 233 -16.00 -17.36 4.25
CA GLU A 233 -16.55 -18.52 4.94
C GLU A 233 -17.50 -19.33 4.04
N GLU A 234 -17.73 -20.60 4.37
CA GLU A 234 -18.71 -21.45 3.68
C GLU A 234 -20.16 -20.95 3.90
N PRO A 235 -21.04 -21.04 2.89
CA PRO A 235 -22.43 -20.58 3.00
C PRO A 235 -23.32 -21.62 3.71
N ASP A 236 -22.91 -22.10 4.87
CA ASP A 236 -23.67 -23.06 5.67
C ASP A 236 -24.76 -22.38 6.52
N GLU A 237 -25.49 -23.17 7.30
CA GLU A 237 -26.56 -22.65 8.16
C GLU A 237 -26.03 -21.75 9.28
N GLU A 238 -24.85 -22.07 9.82
CA GLU A 238 -24.23 -21.28 10.88
C GLU A 238 -23.86 -19.89 10.35
N TRP A 239 -23.23 -19.83 9.17
CA TRP A 239 -22.93 -18.58 8.49
C TRP A 239 -24.20 -17.76 8.22
N ARG A 240 -25.25 -18.39 7.66
CA ARG A 240 -26.55 -17.72 7.41
C ARG A 240 -27.13 -17.10 8.67
N GLU A 241 -27.11 -17.82 9.78
CA GLU A 241 -27.59 -17.34 11.07
C GLU A 241 -26.79 -16.14 11.60
N LYS A 242 -25.48 -16.10 11.36
CA LYS A 242 -24.62 -14.98 11.76
C LYS A 242 -24.85 -13.72 10.91
N VAL A 243 -25.20 -13.90 9.62
CA VAL A 243 -25.41 -12.77 8.70
C VAL A 243 -26.87 -12.30 8.61
N LYS A 244 -27.84 -13.01 9.21
CA LYS A 244 -29.28 -12.69 9.12
C LYS A 244 -29.63 -11.24 9.52
N ASN A 245 -28.91 -10.69 10.49
CA ASN A 245 -29.15 -9.34 11.03
C ASN A 245 -28.36 -8.24 10.30
N PHE A 246 -27.67 -8.55 9.21
CA PHE A 246 -27.08 -7.51 8.37
C PHE A 246 -28.19 -6.64 7.76
N PRO A 247 -27.94 -5.33 7.51
CA PRO A 247 -28.93 -4.43 6.93
C PRO A 247 -29.55 -5.02 5.65
N SER A 248 -30.87 -4.91 5.50
CA SER A 248 -31.60 -5.43 4.33
C SER A 248 -31.26 -4.70 3.04
N THR A 249 -30.76 -3.46 3.12
CA THR A 249 -30.28 -2.67 1.99
C THR A 249 -28.94 -3.15 1.44
N TRP A 250 -28.24 -4.06 2.14
CA TRP A 250 -26.94 -4.56 1.71
C TRP A 250 -27.10 -5.90 0.98
N THR A 251 -26.32 -6.09 -0.08
CA THR A 251 -26.09 -7.42 -0.64
C THR A 251 -25.10 -8.12 0.27
N VAL A 252 -25.45 -9.30 0.80
CA VAL A 252 -24.58 -10.06 1.71
C VAL A 252 -24.42 -11.47 1.18
N GLY A 253 -23.18 -11.92 1.07
CA GLY A 253 -22.85 -13.20 0.46
C GLY A 253 -21.59 -13.85 1.01
N SER A 254 -21.48 -15.15 0.76
CA SER A 254 -20.29 -15.95 1.02
C SER A 254 -19.64 -16.33 -0.31
N ALA A 255 -18.32 -16.18 -0.38
CA ALA A 255 -17.48 -16.56 -1.51
C ALA A 255 -16.16 -17.13 -0.97
N PRO A 256 -16.06 -18.46 -0.73
CA PRO A 256 -14.90 -19.07 -0.09
C PRO A 256 -13.56 -18.79 -0.77
N ASP A 257 -13.56 -18.70 -2.12
CA ASP A 257 -12.35 -18.45 -2.91
C ASP A 257 -12.10 -16.95 -3.22
N ILE A 258 -12.72 -16.03 -2.48
CA ILE A 258 -12.65 -14.59 -2.80
C ILE A 258 -11.23 -14.01 -2.73
N ASP A 259 -10.36 -14.58 -1.90
CA ASP A 259 -8.94 -14.23 -1.77
C ASP A 259 -8.12 -14.60 -3.03
N THR A 260 -8.64 -15.51 -3.86
CA THR A 260 -8.06 -15.84 -5.17
C THR A 260 -8.41 -14.84 -6.27
N VAL A 261 -9.30 -13.90 -5.97
CA VAL A 261 -9.80 -12.88 -6.92
C VAL A 261 -9.41 -11.48 -6.47
N TYR A 262 -9.53 -11.18 -5.18
CA TYR A 262 -9.19 -9.89 -4.57
C TYR A 262 -8.04 -10.05 -3.60
N ASP A 263 -7.10 -9.10 -3.63
CA ASP A 263 -6.02 -9.02 -2.64
C ASP A 263 -6.56 -8.41 -1.34
N ILE A 264 -7.13 -9.27 -0.49
CA ILE A 264 -7.70 -8.92 0.81
C ILE A 264 -6.59 -9.05 1.86
N LYS A 265 -6.15 -7.94 2.44
CA LYS A 265 -5.03 -7.94 3.41
C LYS A 265 -5.43 -8.31 4.82
N SER A 266 -6.61 -7.87 5.23
CA SER A 266 -7.14 -8.04 6.56
C SER A 266 -8.65 -7.90 6.52
N THR A 267 -9.34 -8.38 7.53
CA THR A 267 -10.76 -8.12 7.74
C THR A 267 -10.94 -7.33 9.04
N PRO A 268 -11.78 -6.27 9.08
CA PRO A 268 -12.56 -5.74 7.97
C PRO A 268 -11.69 -5.04 6.90
N SER A 269 -12.09 -5.16 5.64
CA SER A 269 -11.46 -4.43 4.53
C SER A 269 -12.51 -3.93 3.55
N PHE A 270 -12.31 -2.73 3.03
CA PHE A 270 -13.20 -2.11 2.07
C PHE A 270 -12.49 -1.83 0.75
N TYR A 271 -13.13 -2.22 -0.34
CA TYR A 271 -12.84 -1.71 -1.68
C TYR A 271 -13.91 -0.69 -2.05
N ILE A 272 -13.48 0.42 -2.64
CA ILE A 272 -14.36 1.51 -3.07
C ILE A 272 -14.24 1.60 -4.58
N LEU A 273 -15.34 1.32 -5.26
CA LEU A 273 -15.46 1.42 -6.71
C LEU A 273 -16.25 2.67 -7.06
N ASP A 274 -15.86 3.35 -8.14
CA ASP A 274 -16.67 4.44 -8.70
C ASP A 274 -17.88 3.91 -9.51
N GLU A 275 -18.64 4.84 -10.08
CA GLU A 275 -19.81 4.57 -10.93
C GLU A 275 -19.48 3.87 -12.28
N ASN A 276 -18.21 3.63 -12.58
CA ASN A 276 -17.77 2.81 -13.72
C ASN A 276 -17.18 1.48 -13.23
N SER A 277 -17.41 1.14 -11.95
CA SER A 277 -16.87 -0.04 -11.27
C SER A 277 -15.33 -0.11 -11.29
N VAL A 278 -14.66 1.03 -11.39
CA VAL A 278 -13.21 1.16 -11.30
C VAL A 278 -12.79 1.25 -9.84
N ILE A 279 -11.81 0.44 -9.44
CA ILE A 279 -11.25 0.44 -8.09
C ILE A 279 -10.58 1.79 -7.84
N ARG A 280 -11.14 2.61 -6.95
CA ARG A 280 -10.55 3.87 -6.50
C ARG A 280 -9.76 3.71 -5.22
N MET A 281 -10.12 2.73 -4.41
CA MET A 281 -9.42 2.40 -3.19
C MET A 281 -9.55 0.90 -2.90
N LYS A 282 -8.46 0.29 -2.43
CA LYS A 282 -8.43 -1.09 -1.96
C LYS A 282 -7.92 -1.13 -0.53
N ASN A 283 -8.38 -2.12 0.25
CA ASN A 283 -7.97 -2.33 1.64
C ASN A 283 -8.12 -1.09 2.53
N ALA A 284 -9.19 -0.31 2.31
CA ALA A 284 -9.53 0.81 3.17
C ALA A 284 -10.08 0.32 4.50
N ASN A 285 -9.80 1.06 5.57
CA ASN A 285 -10.45 0.87 6.86
C ASN A 285 -11.78 1.64 6.93
N ILE A 286 -12.58 1.36 7.96
CA ILE A 286 -13.88 2.01 8.15
C ILE A 286 -13.77 3.53 8.28
N ASP A 287 -12.75 4.08 8.95
CA ASP A 287 -12.61 5.53 9.12
C ASP A 287 -12.43 6.26 7.79
N THR A 288 -11.68 5.65 6.87
CA THR A 288 -11.48 6.14 5.51
C THR A 288 -12.79 6.13 4.74
N VAL A 289 -13.54 5.03 4.80
CA VAL A 289 -14.86 4.91 4.16
C VAL A 289 -15.80 6.00 4.67
N LEU A 290 -15.92 6.17 5.99
CA LEU A 290 -16.80 7.20 6.58
C LEU A 290 -16.39 8.62 6.19
N THR A 291 -15.08 8.87 6.08
CA THR A 291 -14.57 10.17 5.62
C THR A 291 -14.97 10.43 4.17
N ILE A 292 -14.88 9.43 3.29
CA ILE A 292 -15.29 9.55 1.89
C ILE A 292 -16.80 9.77 1.80
N MET A 293 -17.59 8.98 2.52
CA MET A 293 -19.05 9.13 2.55
C MET A 293 -19.48 10.52 3.05
N SER A 294 -18.71 11.18 3.92
CA SER A 294 -19.03 12.55 4.34
C SER A 294 -18.86 13.62 3.25
N ARG A 295 -18.26 13.28 2.10
CA ARG A 295 -17.86 14.22 1.03
C ARG A 295 -18.36 13.85 -0.36
N LEU A 296 -19.06 12.73 -0.50
CA LEU A 296 -19.59 12.23 -1.77
C LEU A 296 -20.66 13.17 -2.33
#